data_AF-A0A7W0V842-F1
#
_entry.id   AF-A0A7W0V842-F1
#
_cell.length_a   1.000
_cell.length_b   1.000
_cell.length_c   1.000
_cell.angle_alpha   90.00
_cell.angle_beta   90.00
_cell.angle_gamma   90.00
#
_symmetry.space_group_name_H-M   'P 1'
#
loop_
_entity.id
_entity.type
_entity.pdbx_description
1 polymer ?
#
loop_
_entity_poly.entity_id
_entity_poly.type
_entity_poly.pdbx_seq_one_letter_code
_entity_poly.pdbx_strand_id
1 'polypeptide(L)'
;AARRLGVAEVVFLRCMDGELAPDLNLRERIVRMIRIHKPDVIITHDPFRPYALHPDHRAVGLATTDAVYPTARDPLYFPEHLQTGLEPHKTAEIWFFGPEHPDKVIDISETFDRKIDALRAHVTQVGEAEELESRMRDRAIELAEGHPFELGEAFKVVQMRR
;
A
#
# COMPACT_ATOMS: atom_id res chain seq x y z
N ALA A 1 5.74 -6.26 13.79
CA ALA A 1 4.71 -5.43 13.15
C ALA A 1 3.53 -6.28 12.65
N ALA A 2 3.66 -7.09 11.60
CA ALA A 2 2.56 -7.85 10.99
C ALA A 2 1.63 -8.58 11.99
N ARG A 3 2.19 -9.37 12.92
CA ARG A 3 1.41 -10.05 13.96
C ARG A 3 0.63 -9.09 14.88
N ARG A 4 1.22 -7.93 15.24
CA ARG A 4 0.57 -6.91 16.08
C ARG A 4 -0.63 -6.29 15.37
N LEU A 5 -0.60 -6.23 14.04
CA LEU A 5 -1.69 -5.73 13.20
C LEU A 5 -2.73 -6.80 12.81
N GLY A 6 -2.51 -8.07 13.15
CA GLY A 6 -3.37 -9.17 12.72
C GLY A 6 -3.24 -9.54 11.23
N VAL A 7 -2.11 -9.19 10.60
CA VAL A 7 -1.83 -9.56 9.20
C VAL A 7 -1.64 -11.08 9.09
N ALA A 8 -2.40 -11.71 8.20
CA ALA A 8 -2.40 -13.16 8.01
C ALA A 8 -1.11 -13.69 7.35
N GLU A 9 -0.57 -12.96 6.37
CA GLU A 9 0.58 -13.38 5.58
C GLU A 9 1.46 -12.20 5.19
N VAL A 10 2.77 -12.42 5.14
CA VAL A 10 3.76 -11.47 4.61
C VAL A 10 4.57 -12.17 3.53
N VAL A 11 4.43 -11.71 2.29
CA VAL A 11 5.21 -12.22 1.16
C VAL A 11 6.34 -11.25 0.86
N PHE A 12 7.58 -11.72 0.93
CA PHE A 12 8.75 -10.93 0.55
C PHE A 12 9.07 -11.17 -0.93
N LEU A 13 8.92 -10.14 -1.77
CA LEU A 13 9.33 -10.19 -3.17
C LEU A 13 10.86 -10.19 -3.36
N ARG A 14 11.61 -9.88 -2.30
CA ARG A 14 13.09 -9.87 -2.28
C ARG A 14 13.70 -9.00 -3.38
N CYS A 15 13.09 -7.85 -3.64
CA CYS A 15 13.72 -6.76 -4.40
C CYS A 15 14.76 -6.08 -3.50
N MET A 16 15.84 -5.56 -4.09
CA MET A 16 16.85 -4.81 -3.35
C MET A 16 16.33 -3.40 -3.02
N ASP A 17 16.65 -2.94 -1.81
CA ASP A 17 16.31 -1.58 -1.35
C ASP A 17 17.11 -0.54 -2.16
N GLY A 18 16.45 0.54 -2.59
CA GLY A 18 17.01 1.60 -3.41
C GLY A 18 17.15 1.28 -4.90
N GLU A 19 16.80 0.06 -5.33
CA GLU A 19 16.95 -0.41 -6.71
C GLU A 19 15.60 -0.66 -7.42
N LEU A 20 14.47 -0.29 -6.82
CA LEU A 20 13.18 -0.54 -7.46
C LEU A 20 13.00 0.35 -8.70
N ALA A 21 12.73 -0.28 -9.83
CA ALA A 21 12.28 0.36 -11.06
C ALA A 21 10.85 -0.11 -11.41
N PRO A 22 9.99 0.76 -11.97
CA PRO A 22 8.66 0.38 -12.43
C PRO A 22 8.72 -0.37 -13.77
N ASP A 23 9.47 -1.46 -13.80
CA ASP A 23 9.70 -2.28 -14.99
C ASP A 23 8.75 -3.49 -15.07
N LEU A 24 8.88 -4.26 -16.15
CA LEU A 24 8.08 -5.47 -16.33
C LEU A 24 8.38 -6.57 -15.31
N ASN A 25 9.58 -6.61 -14.72
CA ASN A 25 9.94 -7.63 -13.74
C ASN A 25 9.19 -7.38 -12.42
N LEU A 26 9.24 -6.14 -11.91
CA LEU A 26 8.47 -5.76 -10.72
C LEU A 26 6.97 -5.90 -10.98
N ARG A 27 6.49 -5.48 -12.15
CA ARG A 27 5.08 -5.62 -12.53
C ARG A 27 4.63 -7.08 -12.55
N GLU A 28 5.39 -7.99 -13.15
CA GLU A 28 5.07 -9.43 -13.18
C GLU A 28 4.92 -10.00 -11.76
N ARG A 29 5.87 -9.66 -10.88
CA ARG A 29 5.87 -10.11 -9.48
C ARG A 29 4.61 -9.65 -8.74
N ILE A 30 4.21 -8.40 -8.96
CA ILE A 30 2.97 -7.85 -8.35
C ILE A 30 1.73 -8.51 -8.97
N VAL A 31 1.67 -8.68 -10.30
CA VAL A 31 0.54 -9.36 -10.97
C VAL A 31 0.38 -10.78 -10.45
N ARG A 32 1.47 -11.50 -10.24
CA ARG A 32 1.45 -12.84 -9.64
C ARG A 32 0.79 -12.81 -8.26
N MET A 33 1.11 -11.84 -7.40
CA MET A 33 0.47 -11.68 -6.09
C MET A 33 -1.02 -11.35 -6.22
N ILE A 34 -1.39 -10.48 -7.16
CA ILE A 34 -2.81 -10.16 -7.43
C ILE A 34 -3.59 -11.41 -7.86
N ARG A 35 -3.02 -12.25 -8.74
CA ARG A 35 -3.67 -13.47 -9.22
C ARG A 35 -3.73 -14.59 -8.17
N ILE A 36 -2.76 -14.64 -7.24
CA ILE A 36 -2.76 -15.56 -6.10
C ILE A 36 -3.81 -15.15 -5.05
N HIS A 37 -3.76 -13.89 -4.58
CA HIS A 37 -4.56 -13.45 -3.45
C HIS A 37 -5.93 -12.88 -3.83
N LYS A 38 -6.16 -12.59 -5.11
CA LYS A 38 -7.41 -12.05 -5.65
C LYS A 38 -8.01 -10.90 -4.82
N PRO A 39 -7.24 -9.85 -4.50
CA PRO A 39 -7.68 -8.82 -3.57
C PRO A 39 -8.80 -7.95 -4.15
N ASP A 40 -9.78 -7.59 -3.32
CA ASP A 40 -10.77 -6.57 -3.69
C ASP A 40 -10.16 -5.16 -3.66
N VAL A 41 -9.29 -4.89 -2.67
CA VAL A 41 -8.65 -3.60 -2.44
C VAL A 41 -7.14 -3.79 -2.36
N ILE A 42 -6.39 -2.91 -3.02
CA ILE A 42 -4.92 -2.82 -2.89
C ILE A 42 -4.55 -1.46 -2.33
N ILE A 43 -3.70 -1.44 -1.30
CA ILE A 43 -3.19 -0.23 -0.66
C ILE A 43 -1.72 -0.06 -1.04
N THR A 44 -1.33 1.08 -1.62
CA THR A 44 0.06 1.33 -2.07
C THR A 44 0.43 2.82 -2.00
N HIS A 45 1.69 3.16 -2.28
CA HIS A 45 2.15 4.55 -2.35
C HIS A 45 1.48 5.30 -3.50
N ASP A 46 1.13 6.58 -3.30
CA ASP A 46 0.70 7.47 -4.39
C ASP A 46 1.88 7.79 -5.33
N PRO A 47 1.90 7.28 -6.58
CA PRO A 47 2.98 7.59 -7.51
C PRO A 47 2.83 8.97 -8.17
N PHE A 48 1.66 9.60 -8.07
CA PHE A 48 1.33 10.87 -8.74
C PHE A 48 1.51 12.08 -7.82
N ARG A 49 1.80 11.84 -6.54
CA ARG A 49 2.12 12.89 -5.58
C ARG A 49 3.36 13.70 -6.03
N PRO A 50 3.24 15.03 -6.18
CA PRO A 50 4.36 15.91 -6.47
C PRO A 50 5.47 15.81 -5.43
N TYR A 51 6.72 15.95 -5.89
CA TYR A 51 7.92 15.97 -5.05
C TYR A 51 8.12 14.74 -4.15
N ALA A 52 7.51 13.59 -4.48
CA ALA A 52 7.83 12.32 -3.82
C ALA A 52 9.30 11.98 -4.06
N LEU A 53 10.15 12.10 -3.03
CA LEU A 53 11.62 12.03 -3.20
C LEU A 53 12.15 10.60 -3.31
N HIS A 54 11.57 9.65 -2.58
CA HIS A 54 12.09 8.28 -2.55
C HIS A 54 11.77 7.54 -3.85
N PRO A 55 12.78 7.05 -4.60
CA PRO A 55 12.56 6.38 -5.88
C PRO A 55 11.68 5.13 -5.73
N ASP A 56 11.93 4.31 -4.71
CA ASP A 56 11.18 3.08 -4.51
C ASP A 56 9.69 3.30 -4.24
N HIS A 57 9.33 4.36 -3.50
CA HIS A 57 7.92 4.71 -3.28
C HIS A 57 7.21 5.02 -4.60
N ARG A 58 7.88 5.77 -5.50
CA ARG A 58 7.34 6.06 -6.83
C ARG A 58 7.25 4.79 -7.67
N ALA A 59 8.32 3.99 -7.68
CA ALA A 59 8.42 2.77 -8.47
C ALA A 59 7.34 1.74 -8.08
N VAL A 60 7.14 1.50 -6.79
CA VAL A 60 6.13 0.54 -6.31
C VAL A 60 4.71 1.04 -6.56
N GLY A 61 4.45 2.35 -6.38
CA GLY A 61 3.15 2.94 -6.69
C GLY A 61 2.78 2.79 -8.17
N LEU A 62 3.72 3.11 -9.06
CA LEU A 62 3.54 2.99 -10.52
C LEU A 62 3.36 1.52 -10.93
N ALA A 63 4.28 0.64 -10.53
CA ALA A 63 4.23 -0.76 -10.90
C ALA A 63 2.96 -1.45 -10.39
N THR A 64 2.50 -1.09 -9.18
CA THR A 64 1.23 -1.60 -8.63
C THR A 64 0.03 -1.11 -9.44
N THR A 65 0.01 0.16 -9.82
CA THR A 65 -1.07 0.74 -10.63
C THR A 65 -1.18 0.05 -11.98
N ASP A 66 -0.05 -0.12 -12.68
CA ASP A 66 0.01 -0.83 -13.96
C ASP A 66 -0.34 -2.32 -13.83
N ALA A 67 0.08 -2.95 -12.72
CA ALA A 67 -0.24 -4.34 -12.43
C ALA A 67 -1.76 -4.52 -12.25
N VAL A 68 -2.44 -3.60 -11.57
CA VAL A 68 -3.91 -3.65 -11.41
C VAL A 68 -4.63 -3.43 -12.73
N TYR A 69 -4.25 -2.37 -13.46
CA TYR A 69 -4.86 -2.06 -14.75
C TYR A 69 -3.80 -1.62 -15.77
N PRO A 70 -3.71 -2.30 -16.94
CA PRO A 70 -4.59 -3.37 -17.42
C PRO A 70 -4.12 -4.80 -17.07
N THR A 71 -2.97 -4.98 -16.41
CA THR A 71 -2.19 -6.23 -16.55
C THR A 71 -2.78 -7.46 -15.83
N ALA A 72 -3.20 -7.36 -14.57
CA ALA A 72 -3.67 -8.53 -13.82
C ALA A 72 -5.03 -9.07 -14.32
N ARG A 73 -5.84 -8.21 -14.93
CA ARG A 73 -7.19 -8.51 -15.41
C ARG A 73 -7.25 -9.08 -16.83
N ASP A 74 -6.20 -8.88 -17.63
CA ASP A 74 -6.17 -9.27 -19.03
C ASP A 74 -5.26 -10.51 -19.21
N PRO A 75 -5.81 -11.64 -19.70
CA PRO A 75 -5.05 -12.88 -19.88
C PRO A 75 -3.95 -12.79 -20.95
N LEU A 76 -3.94 -11.74 -21.80
CA LEU A 76 -2.87 -11.52 -22.77
C LEU A 76 -1.56 -11.07 -22.11
N TYR A 77 -1.61 -10.55 -20.89
CA TYR A 77 -0.42 -10.24 -20.12
C TYR A 77 0.01 -11.43 -19.25
N PHE A 78 1.29 -11.79 -19.36
CA PHE A 78 1.90 -12.95 -18.70
C PHE A 78 1.08 -14.24 -18.91
N PRO A 79 0.85 -14.67 -20.17
CA PRO A 79 0.04 -15.86 -20.48
C PRO A 79 0.59 -17.15 -19.85
N GLU A 80 1.89 -17.20 -19.53
CA GLU A 80 2.53 -18.27 -18.78
C GLU A 80 1.96 -18.47 -17.37
N HIS A 81 1.34 -17.45 -16.77
CA HIS A 81 0.63 -17.57 -15.49
C HIS A 81 -0.54 -18.54 -15.58
N LEU A 82 -1.28 -18.54 -16.69
CA LEU A 82 -2.41 -19.45 -16.93
C LEU A 82 -1.95 -20.91 -16.94
N GLN A 83 -0.76 -21.16 -17.49
CA GLN A 83 -0.16 -22.51 -17.51
C GLN A 83 0.16 -23.01 -16.10
N THR A 84 0.33 -22.09 -15.14
CA THR A 84 0.54 -22.39 -13.71
C THR A 84 -0.74 -22.31 -12.88
N GLY A 85 -1.91 -22.13 -13.51
CA GLY A 85 -3.22 -22.03 -12.84
C GLY A 85 -3.50 -20.67 -12.18
N LEU A 86 -2.73 -19.64 -12.51
CA LEU A 86 -2.95 -18.28 -12.02
C LEU A 86 -3.89 -17.54 -12.96
N GLU A 87 -5.18 -17.58 -12.62
CA GLU A 87 -6.24 -16.93 -13.38
C GLU A 87 -6.22 -15.38 -13.25
N PRO A 88 -6.66 -14.63 -14.27
CA PRO A 88 -6.78 -13.18 -14.20
C PRO A 88 -7.71 -12.75 -13.07
N HIS A 89 -7.44 -11.58 -12.49
CA HIS A 89 -8.25 -11.01 -11.41
C HIS A 89 -8.53 -9.52 -11.63
N LYS A 90 -9.73 -9.10 -11.25
CA LYS A 90 -10.18 -7.70 -11.32
C LYS A 90 -10.29 -7.12 -9.92
N THR A 91 -9.22 -6.49 -9.45
CA THR A 91 -9.23 -5.67 -8.23
C THR A 91 -10.25 -4.54 -8.38
N ALA A 92 -11.06 -4.29 -7.34
CA ALA A 92 -12.08 -3.24 -7.38
C ALA A 92 -11.51 -1.86 -7.10
N GLU A 93 -10.56 -1.74 -6.17
CA GLU A 93 -10.09 -0.45 -5.69
C GLU A 93 -8.58 -0.42 -5.48
N ILE A 94 -7.97 0.72 -5.80
CA ILE A 94 -6.62 1.07 -5.32
C ILE A 94 -6.76 2.23 -4.34
N TRP A 95 -6.17 2.10 -3.16
CA TRP A 95 -6.09 3.16 -2.16
C TRP A 95 -4.65 3.61 -2.05
N PHE A 96 -4.38 4.86 -2.41
CA PHE A 96 -3.07 5.44 -2.26
C PHE A 96 -2.93 6.11 -0.89
N PHE A 97 -1.91 5.72 -0.13
CA PHE A 97 -1.59 6.39 1.14
C PHE A 97 -0.54 7.49 0.95
N GLY A 98 -0.58 8.47 1.85
CA GLY A 98 0.21 9.70 1.76
C GLY A 98 -0.03 10.54 0.50
N PRO A 99 -1.27 10.66 -0.04
CA PRO A 99 -1.55 11.48 -1.20
C PRO A 99 -1.48 12.98 -0.86
N GLU A 100 -1.37 13.83 -1.87
CA GLU A 100 -1.51 15.29 -1.69
C GLU A 100 -2.97 15.70 -1.48
N HIS A 101 -3.91 15.01 -2.15
CA HIS A 101 -5.34 15.30 -2.12
C HIS A 101 -6.14 14.04 -1.76
N PRO A 102 -6.23 13.66 -0.47
CA PRO A 102 -7.04 12.53 -0.05
C PRO A 102 -8.54 12.79 -0.27
N ASP A 103 -9.29 11.73 -0.57
CA ASP A 103 -10.76 11.75 -0.69
C ASP A 103 -11.47 10.73 0.23
N LYS A 104 -10.69 10.02 1.05
CA LYS A 104 -11.18 9.11 2.08
C LYS A 104 -10.35 9.25 3.33
N VAL A 105 -11.01 9.44 4.47
CA VAL A 105 -10.37 9.43 5.80
C VAL A 105 -11.05 8.36 6.64
N ILE A 106 -10.25 7.52 7.29
CA ILE A 106 -10.69 6.43 8.16
C ILE A 106 -10.41 6.80 9.60
N ASP A 107 -11.41 6.66 10.47
CA ASP A 107 -11.24 6.76 11.92
C ASP A 107 -10.34 5.63 12.41
N ILE A 108 -9.23 6.00 13.04
CA ILE A 108 -8.27 5.07 13.64
C ILE A 108 -8.19 5.23 15.16
N SER A 109 -9.11 5.96 15.79
CA SER A 109 -9.07 6.30 17.23
C SER A 109 -8.96 5.04 18.10
N GLU A 110 -9.76 4.01 17.82
CA GLU A 110 -9.74 2.73 18.56
C GLU A 110 -8.52 1.83 18.24
N THR A 111 -7.76 2.16 17.19
CA THR A 111 -6.67 1.30 16.68
C THR A 111 -5.31 1.98 16.67
N PHE A 112 -5.25 3.25 17.10
CA PHE A 112 -4.04 4.06 17.08
C PHE A 112 -2.92 3.42 17.90
N ASP A 113 -3.21 2.94 19.10
CA ASP A 113 -2.21 2.31 19.97
C ASP A 113 -1.62 1.03 19.32
N ARG A 114 -2.45 0.28 18.59
CA ARG A 114 -2.01 -0.91 17.83
C ARG A 114 -1.11 -0.53 16.66
N LYS A 115 -1.36 0.61 16.01
CA LYS A 115 -0.47 1.19 14.99
C LYS A 115 0.89 1.56 15.60
N ILE A 116 0.90 2.23 16.75
CA ILE A 116 2.14 2.60 17.45
C ILE A 116 2.93 1.37 17.88
N ASP A 117 2.27 0.36 18.47
CA ASP A 117 2.92 -0.90 18.81
C ASP A 117 3.50 -1.58 17.57
N ALA A 118 2.78 -1.59 16.44
CA ALA A 118 3.31 -2.14 15.20
C ALA A 118 4.56 -1.40 14.70
N LEU A 119 4.59 -0.07 14.75
CA LEU A 119 5.74 0.76 14.35
C LEU A 119 6.95 0.53 15.25
N ARG A 120 6.76 0.48 16.58
CA ARG A 120 7.82 0.19 17.57
C ARG A 120 8.49 -1.18 17.35
N ALA A 121 7.85 -2.09 16.61
CA ALA A 121 8.46 -3.37 16.25
C ALA A 121 9.63 -3.23 15.24
N HIS A 122 9.75 -2.11 14.54
CA HIS A 122 10.82 -1.84 13.58
C HIS A 122 12.02 -1.17 14.25
N VAL A 123 12.58 -1.84 15.27
CA VAL A 123 13.61 -1.29 16.18
C VAL A 123 14.78 -0.62 15.44
N THR A 124 15.26 -1.21 14.35
CA THR A 124 16.39 -0.64 13.58
C THR A 124 16.06 0.64 12.83
N GLN A 125 14.77 0.92 12.59
CA GLN A 125 14.29 2.10 11.87
C GLN A 125 13.88 3.22 12.82
N VAL A 126 13.27 2.86 13.95
CA VAL A 126 12.69 3.84 14.88
C VAL A 126 13.57 4.12 16.09
N GLY A 127 14.50 3.22 16.44
CA GLY A 127 15.31 3.35 17.65
C GLY A 127 14.46 3.36 18.93
N GLU A 128 14.88 4.15 19.92
CA GLU A 128 14.12 4.38 21.17
C GLU A 128 12.86 5.23 20.94
N ALA A 129 12.83 6.01 19.85
CA ALA A 129 11.65 6.66 19.29
C ALA A 129 10.75 7.40 20.31
N GLU A 130 11.33 8.13 21.26
CA GLU A 130 10.59 8.84 22.32
C GLU A 130 9.47 9.75 21.76
N GLU A 131 9.70 10.35 20.59
CA GLU A 131 8.74 11.24 19.91
C GLU A 131 7.89 10.54 18.83
N LEU A 132 8.03 9.22 18.63
CA LEU A 132 7.30 8.52 17.56
C LEU A 132 5.79 8.65 17.74
N GLU A 133 5.32 8.43 18.96
CA GLU A 133 3.90 8.42 19.27
C GLU A 133 3.27 9.81 19.11
N SER A 134 3.91 10.85 19.65
CA SER A 134 3.43 12.23 19.51
C SER A 134 3.39 12.64 18.04
N ARG A 135 4.47 12.42 17.28
CA ARG A 135 4.51 12.75 15.85
C ARG A 135 3.44 12.02 15.03
N MET A 136 3.20 10.75 15.32
CA MET A 136 2.15 9.99 14.64
C MET A 136 0.75 10.45 15.04
N ARG A 137 0.56 10.88 16.29
CA ARG A 137 -0.71 11.39 16.81
C ARG A 137 -1.03 12.75 16.20
N ASP A 138 -0.08 13.68 16.19
CA ASP A 138 -0.22 14.99 15.57
C ASP A 138 -0.61 14.87 14.09
N ARG A 139 0.06 13.95 13.36
CA ARG A 139 -0.29 13.69 11.97
C ARG A 139 -1.70 13.10 11.82
N ALA A 140 -2.11 12.20 12.71
CA ALA A 140 -3.45 11.61 12.67
C ALA A 140 -4.54 12.64 13.00
N ILE A 141 -4.27 13.58 13.91
CA ILE A 141 -5.15 14.72 14.22
C ILE A 141 -5.30 15.63 13.00
N GLU A 142 -4.19 16.00 12.37
CA GLU A 142 -4.20 16.83 11.15
C GLU A 142 -5.05 16.18 10.04
N LEU A 143 -4.92 14.86 9.85
CA LEU A 143 -5.68 14.13 8.85
C LEU A 143 -7.17 13.95 9.20
N ALA A 144 -7.55 14.11 10.47
CA ALA A 144 -8.93 14.04 10.92
C ALA A 144 -9.63 15.41 10.95
N GLU A 145 -8.94 16.50 10.59
CA GLU A 145 -9.53 17.83 10.60
C GLU A 145 -10.82 17.88 9.73
N GLY A 146 -11.92 18.35 10.31
CA GLY A 146 -13.23 18.39 9.66
C GLY A 146 -14.04 17.09 9.72
N HIS A 147 -13.53 16.03 10.36
CA HIS A 147 -14.24 14.76 10.59
C HIS A 147 -14.79 14.63 12.02
N PRO A 148 -15.76 13.73 12.28
CA PRO A 148 -16.38 13.57 13.61
C PRO A 148 -15.54 12.75 14.62
N PHE A 149 -14.27 12.51 14.33
CA PHE A 149 -13.35 11.68 15.12
C PHE A 149 -11.99 12.38 15.27
N GLU A 150 -11.20 11.96 16.26
CA GLU A 150 -9.96 12.66 16.64
C GLU A 150 -8.75 12.22 15.80
N LEU A 151 -8.67 10.94 15.40
CA LEU A 151 -7.50 10.38 14.74
C LEU A 151 -7.88 9.76 13.40
N GLY A 152 -7.22 10.20 12.33
CA GLY A 152 -7.52 9.83 10.95
C GLY A 152 -6.34 9.23 10.20
N GLU A 153 -6.64 8.29 9.29
CA GLU A 153 -5.75 7.89 8.19
C GLU A 153 -6.39 8.22 6.84
N ALA A 154 -5.64 8.91 6.00
CA ALA A 154 -6.15 9.47 4.76
C ALA A 154 -5.61 8.75 3.52
N PHE A 155 -6.50 8.52 2.56
CA PHE A 155 -6.26 7.82 1.32
C PHE A 155 -6.85 8.58 0.13
N LYS A 156 -6.27 8.34 -1.05
CA LYS A 156 -6.88 8.64 -2.34
C LYS A 156 -7.41 7.34 -2.93
N VAL A 157 -8.71 7.24 -3.20
CA VAL A 157 -9.33 6.01 -3.71
C VAL A 157 -9.57 6.10 -5.21
N VAL A 158 -9.08 5.10 -5.94
CA VAL A 158 -9.36 4.89 -7.36
C VAL A 158 -10.24 3.67 -7.53
N GLN A 159 -11.47 3.89 -7.96
CA GLN A 159 -12.45 2.86 -8.27
C GLN A 159 -12.18 2.27 -9.67
N MET A 160 -12.07 0.95 -9.76
CA MET A 160 -11.86 0.22 -10.99
C MET A 160 -13.18 -0.37 -11.49
N ARG A 161 -13.43 -0.25 -12.79
CA ARG A 161 -14.58 -0.91 -13.43
C ARG A 161 -14.31 -2.42 -13.52
N ARG A 162 -15.10 -3.21 -12.78
CA ARG A 162 -15.15 -4.67 -12.91
C ARG A 162 -15.71 -5.06 -14.29
#